data_AF-A0A0S8ING1-F1
#
_entry.id   AF-A0A0S8ING1-F1
#
_cell.length_a   1.000
_cell.length_b   1.000
_cell.length_c   1.000
_cell.angle_alpha   90.00
_cell.angle_beta   90.00
_cell.angle_gamma   90.00
#
_symmetry.space_group_name_H-M   'P 1'
#
loop_
_entity.id
_entity.type
_entity.pdbx_description
1 polymer ?
#
loop_
_entity_poly.entity_id
_entity_poly.type
_entity_poly.pdbx_seq_one_letter_code
_entity_poly.pdbx_strand_id
1 'polypeptide(L)'
;MNTVFINKFFKNIKLDSWLLKGKEQKSQEDLTVLYAGSKYGKNYFCKIIYNRHYQESFLGKKWFWDLFRLNIRVNNNCSLIILESFYFFYKLFQKDNDFVIPSWVSTIIDTSCIQPRFLKNKSLKNDIRRINKNRLSFQLTHESFQFNNFYYNIYKPYIEKVHKDNAIIDDYYYMKKKFNNNYILALIKKENTFIGGNLISCNGKQGKIWHIGVKDGNIDYVKKGVVQAMFYFSSIWLKDRGCKSINLGLCRPFLNDGVLRFKKKWSPAISYKKWLEKIFLFKFIDNTPGLQNFLINNPFIFIKNNSLTGAIFIANGSALSKQNLNRIYKFYYFNGLAKLYLYQFQRDINKQLIIPDYFFDKIKFCSTEDLFKNIQIQEEIKKLKNF
;
A
#
# COMPACT_ATOMS: atom_id res chain seq x y z
N MET A 1 -7.80 21.89 -24.56
CA MET A 1 -7.02 21.26 -23.46
C MET A 1 -7.06 22.22 -22.28
N ASN A 2 -7.87 21.88 -21.28
CA ASN A 2 -8.67 22.86 -20.51
C ASN A 2 -7.89 23.64 -19.44
N THR A 3 -8.22 24.92 -19.29
CA THR A 3 -7.82 25.86 -18.21
C THR A 3 -8.03 25.27 -16.80
N VAL A 4 -8.99 24.35 -16.63
CA VAL A 4 -9.21 23.58 -15.39
C VAL A 4 -8.02 22.68 -15.03
N PHE A 5 -7.35 22.09 -16.04
CA PHE A 5 -6.17 21.25 -15.83
C PHE A 5 -4.98 22.09 -15.41
N ILE A 6 -4.78 23.26 -16.03
CA ILE A 6 -3.72 24.21 -15.70
C ILE A 6 -3.90 24.77 -14.28
N ASN A 7 -5.12 25.18 -13.90
CA ASN A 7 -5.37 25.65 -12.54
C ASN A 7 -5.25 24.56 -11.47
N LYS A 8 -5.64 23.31 -11.76
CA LYS A 8 -5.33 22.16 -10.88
C LYS A 8 -3.84 21.86 -10.83
N PHE A 9 -3.12 22.03 -11.93
CA PHE A 9 -1.68 21.82 -12.01
C PHE A 9 -0.94 22.79 -11.10
N PHE A 10 -1.21 24.11 -11.22
CA PHE A 10 -0.57 25.14 -10.39
C PHE A 10 -0.97 25.08 -8.90
N LYS A 11 -2.23 24.74 -8.57
CA LYS A 11 -2.66 24.57 -7.17
C LYS A 11 -1.94 23.43 -6.45
N ASN A 12 -1.47 22.41 -7.17
CA ASN A 12 -0.79 21.25 -6.59
C ASN A 12 0.73 21.40 -6.46
N ILE A 13 1.28 22.57 -6.80
CA ILE A 13 2.73 22.80 -6.73
C ILE A 13 3.14 23.19 -5.30
N LYS A 14 2.25 23.80 -4.52
CA LYS A 14 2.49 24.06 -3.09
C LYS A 14 1.98 22.88 -2.27
N LEU A 15 2.87 22.24 -1.52
CA LEU A 15 2.54 21.16 -0.60
C LEU A 15 2.51 21.70 0.83
N ASP A 16 1.49 21.30 1.59
CA ASP A 16 1.51 21.45 3.03
C ASP A 16 2.67 20.60 3.59
N SER A 17 3.41 21.15 4.56
CA SER A 17 4.59 20.50 5.11
C SER A 17 4.56 20.44 6.62
N TRP A 18 5.03 19.32 7.18
CA TRP A 18 5.04 19.03 8.61
C TRP A 18 6.35 18.40 9.01
N LEU A 19 6.90 18.84 10.13
CA LEU A 19 7.94 18.13 10.85
C LEU A 19 7.26 17.19 11.86
N LEU A 20 7.57 15.91 11.75
CA LEU A 20 7.05 14.86 12.62
C LEU A 20 8.20 14.34 13.48
N LYS A 21 8.03 14.30 14.79
CA LYS A 21 9.05 13.83 15.75
C LYS A 21 8.41 12.85 16.72
N GLY A 22 9.06 11.73 16.97
CA GLY A 22 8.59 10.76 17.96
C GLY A 22 9.42 9.50 17.95
N LYS A 23 8.92 8.49 18.66
CA LYS A 23 9.56 7.18 18.78
C LYS A 23 8.99 6.20 17.76
N GLU A 24 9.87 5.53 17.02
CA GLU A 24 9.46 4.47 16.09
C GLU A 24 8.69 3.38 16.85
N GLN A 25 7.56 2.94 16.29
CA GLN A 25 6.58 2.14 17.02
C GLN A 25 7.15 0.85 17.63
N LYS A 26 8.13 0.21 16.99
CA LYS A 26 8.65 -1.09 17.42
C LYS A 26 9.91 -0.98 18.25
N SER A 27 10.88 -0.15 17.85
CA SER A 27 12.16 -0.03 18.56
C SER A 27 12.16 1.02 19.66
N GLN A 28 11.18 1.92 19.66
CA GLN A 28 11.14 3.09 20.55
C GLN A 28 12.30 4.07 20.36
N GLU A 29 13.06 3.93 19.26
CA GLU A 29 14.14 4.83 18.87
C GLU A 29 13.59 6.12 18.28
N ASP A 30 14.30 7.22 18.48
CA ASP A 30 13.87 8.51 17.94
C ASP A 30 13.95 8.51 16.41
N LEU A 31 12.90 9.07 15.80
CA LEU A 31 12.81 9.24 14.36
C LEU A 31 12.14 10.57 14.05
N THR A 32 12.80 11.38 13.22
CA THR A 32 12.25 12.65 12.72
C THR A 32 12.01 12.55 11.22
N VAL A 33 10.78 12.84 10.81
CA VAL A 33 10.35 12.78 9.42
C VAL A 33 9.83 14.13 8.97
N LEU A 34 10.35 14.64 7.86
CA LEU A 34 9.72 15.75 7.14
C LEU A 34 8.72 15.16 6.15
N TYR A 35 7.45 15.45 6.36
CA TYR A 35 6.38 15.08 5.44
C TYR A 35 5.91 16.30 4.67
N ALA A 36 5.77 16.19 3.35
CA ALA A 36 5.09 17.20 2.55
C ALA A 36 4.08 16.57 1.60
N GLY A 37 2.83 17.01 1.66
CA GLY A 37 1.74 16.33 0.95
C GLY A 37 0.36 16.65 1.48
N SER A 38 -0.56 15.69 1.37
CA SER A 38 -1.89 15.79 1.95
C SER A 38 -1.92 15.34 3.42
N LYS A 39 -2.87 15.87 4.19
CA LYS A 39 -3.14 15.45 5.57
C LYS A 39 -3.42 13.94 5.70
N TYR A 40 -4.06 13.34 4.69
CA TYR A 40 -4.34 11.89 4.67
C TYR A 40 -3.07 11.04 4.57
N GLY A 41 -2.15 11.42 3.68
CA GLY A 41 -0.87 10.72 3.57
C GLY A 41 -0.02 10.94 4.83
N LYS A 42 -0.01 12.15 5.41
CA LYS A 42 0.64 12.44 6.70
C LYS A 42 0.13 11.51 7.80
N ASN A 43 -1.19 11.49 8.03
CA ASN A 43 -1.81 10.67 9.07
C ASN A 43 -1.51 9.18 8.87
N TYR A 44 -1.50 8.72 7.61
CA TYR A 44 -1.12 7.35 7.28
C TYR A 44 0.32 7.06 7.71
N PHE A 45 1.27 7.94 7.39
CA PHE A 45 2.66 7.79 7.79
C PHE A 45 2.86 7.89 9.30
N CYS A 46 2.23 8.84 9.98
CA CYS A 46 2.25 8.94 11.44
C CYS A 46 1.82 7.61 12.09
N LYS A 47 0.76 6.97 11.57
CA LYS A 47 0.26 5.70 12.09
C LYS A 47 1.27 4.56 11.92
N ILE A 48 1.93 4.44 10.76
CA ILE A 48 2.87 3.34 10.53
C ILE A 48 4.25 3.58 11.16
N ILE A 49 4.62 4.85 11.40
CA ILE A 49 5.93 5.22 11.98
C ILE A 49 5.86 5.27 13.51
N TYR A 50 4.92 6.02 14.09
CA TYR A 50 4.90 6.38 15.51
C TYR A 50 3.72 5.80 16.31
N ASN A 51 2.74 5.20 15.63
CA ASN A 51 1.44 4.80 16.20
C ASN A 51 0.63 5.98 16.77
N ARG A 52 0.81 6.32 18.06
CA ARG A 52 0.02 7.35 18.77
C ARG A 52 0.83 8.45 19.46
N HIS A 53 2.13 8.26 19.68
CA HIS A 53 2.96 9.20 20.46
C HIS A 53 3.96 9.90 19.55
N TYR A 54 3.58 11.07 19.05
CA TYR A 54 4.45 11.94 18.24
C TYR A 54 4.06 13.40 18.42
N GLN A 55 5.01 14.27 18.16
CA GLN A 55 4.83 15.70 18.03
C GLN A 55 4.76 16.06 16.54
N GLU A 56 3.84 16.96 16.20
CA GLU A 56 3.74 17.52 14.86
C GLU A 56 3.94 19.04 14.89
N SER A 57 4.67 19.56 13.91
CA SER A 57 4.83 21.00 13.70
C SER A 57 4.52 21.32 12.25
N PHE A 58 3.46 22.10 12.00
CA PHE A 58 3.13 22.55 10.66
C PHE A 58 4.10 23.65 10.22
N LEU A 59 4.79 23.44 9.11
CA LEU A 59 5.80 24.35 8.58
C LEU A 59 5.26 25.27 7.46
N GLY A 60 3.94 25.25 7.25
CA GLY A 60 3.28 25.99 6.19
C GLY A 60 3.31 25.26 4.84
N LYS A 61 2.88 25.98 3.81
CA LYS A 61 2.94 25.53 2.41
C LYS A 61 4.29 25.86 1.81
N LYS A 62 4.94 24.87 1.19
CA LYS A 62 6.22 25.03 0.50
C LYS A 62 6.06 24.69 -0.97
N TRP A 63 6.78 25.38 -1.84
CA TRP A 63 6.80 24.98 -3.25
C TRP A 63 7.49 23.64 -3.39
N PHE A 64 7.01 22.83 -4.32
CA PHE A 64 7.56 21.51 -4.58
C PHE A 64 9.07 21.57 -4.85
N TRP A 65 9.54 22.46 -5.74
CA TRP A 65 10.97 22.62 -6.03
C TRP A 65 11.79 23.11 -4.84
N ASP A 66 11.20 23.90 -3.93
CA ASP A 66 11.89 24.25 -2.69
C ASP A 66 12.23 22.97 -1.97
N LEU A 67 11.27 22.04 -1.78
CA LEU A 67 11.47 20.75 -1.11
C LEU A 67 12.56 19.85 -1.75
N PHE A 68 12.93 20.07 -3.01
CA PHE A 68 14.05 19.37 -3.67
C PHE A 68 15.37 20.12 -3.57
N ARG A 69 15.32 21.46 -3.64
CA ARG A 69 16.47 22.36 -3.45
C ARG A 69 16.84 22.56 -2.00
N LEU A 70 15.97 22.09 -1.12
CA LEU A 70 15.97 22.31 0.30
C LEU A 70 17.31 21.77 0.87
N ASN A 71 18.31 22.65 0.89
CA ASN A 71 19.29 22.83 1.97
C ASN A 71 18.49 23.22 3.21
N ILE A 72 17.51 22.40 3.64
CA ILE A 72 16.74 22.75 4.81
C ILE A 72 17.75 22.80 5.92
N ARG A 73 17.93 23.99 6.47
CA ARG A 73 18.23 24.15 7.88
C ARG A 73 17.04 23.61 8.69
N VAL A 74 16.55 22.38 8.42
CA VAL A 74 15.89 21.61 9.45
C VAL A 74 17.05 21.30 10.36
N ASN A 75 17.13 22.00 11.51
CA ASN A 75 18.12 21.74 12.54
C ASN A 75 18.44 20.24 12.61
N ASN A 76 19.63 19.90 12.07
CA ASN A 76 20.35 18.64 11.84
C ASN A 76 19.78 17.24 12.12
N ASN A 77 18.50 17.05 12.44
CA ASN A 77 18.02 15.80 13.04
C ASN A 77 16.94 15.10 12.22
N CYS A 78 16.73 15.46 10.95
CA CYS A 78 15.77 14.76 10.09
C CYS A 78 16.42 13.54 9.43
N SER A 79 15.83 12.35 9.59
CA SER A 79 16.36 11.11 9.02
C SER A 79 15.70 10.74 7.69
N LEU A 80 14.45 11.18 7.46
CA LEU A 80 13.63 10.81 6.31
C LEU A 80 12.79 11.98 5.82
N ILE A 81 12.78 12.20 4.50
CA ILE A 81 11.82 13.08 3.83
C ILE A 81 10.83 12.23 3.03
N ILE A 82 9.55 12.50 3.19
CA ILE A 82 8.45 11.90 2.43
C ILE A 82 7.71 12.98 1.66
N LEU A 83 7.74 12.90 0.33
CA LEU A 83 7.02 13.84 -0.54
C LEU A 83 5.86 13.12 -1.26
N GLU A 84 4.62 13.52 -1.00
CA GLU A 84 3.44 13.05 -1.73
C GLU A 84 3.16 13.97 -2.92
N SER A 85 3.26 13.45 -4.14
CA SER A 85 3.00 14.22 -5.36
C SER A 85 2.55 13.33 -6.52
N PHE A 86 2.31 13.92 -7.69
CA PHE A 86 1.99 13.19 -8.91
C PHE A 86 3.24 12.57 -9.54
N TYR A 87 3.03 11.46 -10.26
CA TYR A 87 4.07 10.73 -10.98
C TYR A 87 4.84 11.62 -11.99
N PHE A 88 4.26 12.66 -12.56
CA PHE A 88 5.02 13.51 -13.49
C PHE A 88 6.16 14.28 -12.80
N PHE A 89 5.91 14.79 -11.59
CA PHE A 89 6.84 15.69 -10.93
C PHE A 89 8.11 14.99 -10.44
N TYR A 90 8.04 13.73 -10.01
CA TYR A 90 9.24 13.06 -9.47
C TYR A 90 10.29 12.78 -10.54
N LYS A 91 9.91 12.53 -11.81
CA LYS A 91 10.87 12.25 -12.89
C LYS A 91 11.89 13.37 -13.08
N LEU A 92 11.51 14.59 -12.73
CA LEU A 92 12.36 15.78 -12.86
C LEU A 92 13.38 15.92 -11.72
N PHE A 93 13.18 15.23 -10.59
CA PHE A 93 13.98 15.47 -9.38
C PHE A 93 14.40 14.21 -8.60
N GLN A 94 14.11 13.02 -9.12
CA GLN A 94 14.53 11.76 -8.52
C GLN A 94 16.04 11.60 -8.66
N LYS A 95 16.71 11.24 -7.57
CA LYS A 95 18.08 10.73 -7.57
C LYS A 95 18.10 9.20 -7.52
N ASP A 96 19.24 8.59 -7.85
CA ASP A 96 19.38 7.12 -7.93
C ASP A 96 19.06 6.38 -6.63
N ASN A 97 19.20 7.06 -5.48
CA ASN A 97 18.96 6.51 -4.14
C ASN A 97 17.55 6.76 -3.61
N ASP A 98 16.73 7.53 -4.33
CA ASP A 98 15.38 7.85 -3.89
C ASP A 98 14.41 6.71 -4.25
N PHE A 99 13.46 6.42 -3.36
CA PHE A 99 12.43 5.43 -3.63
C PHE A 99 11.12 6.10 -4.06
N VAL A 100 10.65 5.73 -5.25
CA VAL A 100 9.36 6.17 -5.78
C VAL A 100 8.30 5.12 -5.46
N ILE A 101 7.51 5.36 -4.42
CA ILE A 101 6.53 4.43 -3.89
C ILE A 101 5.14 4.82 -4.42
N PRO A 102 4.39 3.94 -5.12
CA PRO A 102 3.03 4.28 -5.53
C PRO A 102 2.11 4.38 -4.31
N SER A 103 1.23 5.39 -4.25
CA SER A 103 0.33 5.56 -3.09
C SER A 103 -0.64 4.39 -2.89
N TRP A 104 -0.93 3.68 -3.98
CA TRP A 104 -1.79 2.52 -4.07
C TRP A 104 -1.24 1.53 -5.10
N VAL A 105 -1.49 0.25 -4.88
CA VAL A 105 -1.30 -0.81 -5.88
C VAL A 105 -2.59 -1.58 -6.07
N SER A 106 -2.86 -2.04 -7.28
CA SER A 106 -4.02 -2.85 -7.60
C SER A 106 -3.65 -4.33 -7.65
N THR A 107 -4.54 -5.17 -7.14
CA THR A 107 -4.40 -6.63 -7.16
C THR A 107 -5.37 -7.24 -8.14
N ILE A 108 -4.87 -8.02 -9.09
CA ILE A 108 -5.66 -8.66 -10.14
C ILE A 108 -5.47 -10.17 -10.07
N ILE A 109 -6.55 -10.95 -10.15
CA ILE A 109 -6.49 -12.41 -10.24
C ILE A 109 -7.01 -12.88 -11.60
N ASP A 110 -6.40 -13.95 -12.11
CA ASP A 110 -6.94 -14.72 -13.23
C ASP A 110 -8.04 -15.67 -12.72
N THR A 111 -9.18 -15.69 -13.41
CA THR A 111 -10.34 -16.50 -13.01
C THR A 111 -10.18 -17.99 -13.29
N SER A 112 -9.33 -18.38 -14.25
CA SER A 112 -8.99 -19.79 -14.53
C SER A 112 -8.37 -20.47 -13.31
N CYS A 113 -7.68 -19.69 -12.47
CA CYS A 113 -6.95 -20.19 -11.32
C CYS A 113 -7.79 -20.27 -10.04
N ILE A 114 -9.04 -19.77 -10.03
CA ILE A 114 -9.87 -19.68 -8.81
C ILE A 114 -10.14 -21.08 -8.21
N GLN A 115 -10.66 -22.01 -9.01
CA GLN A 115 -11.00 -23.37 -8.55
C GLN A 115 -9.76 -24.17 -8.11
N PRO A 116 -8.67 -24.26 -8.91
CA PRO A 116 -7.44 -24.91 -8.45
C PRO A 116 -6.88 -24.33 -7.15
N ARG A 117 -7.01 -23.03 -6.92
CA ARG A 117 -6.55 -22.36 -5.70
C ARG A 117 -7.35 -22.77 -4.47
N PHE A 118 -8.67 -22.95 -4.58
CA PHE A 118 -9.48 -23.45 -3.47
C PHE A 118 -9.05 -24.86 -3.03
N LEU A 119 -8.58 -25.68 -3.97
CA LEU A 119 -8.11 -27.03 -3.68
C LEU A 119 -6.69 -27.07 -3.11
N LYS A 120 -5.84 -26.08 -3.38
CA LYS A 120 -4.42 -26.09 -2.95
C LYS A 120 -4.11 -25.19 -1.75
N ASN A 121 -4.82 -24.08 -1.57
CA ASN A 121 -4.48 -23.10 -0.52
C ASN A 121 -5.23 -23.36 0.80
N LYS A 122 -4.51 -23.80 1.84
CA LYS A 122 -5.05 -24.08 3.19
C LYS A 122 -5.82 -22.90 3.79
N SER A 123 -5.36 -21.65 3.59
CA SER A 123 -6.03 -20.47 4.11
C SER A 123 -7.39 -20.24 3.44
N LEU A 124 -7.48 -20.40 2.11
CA LEU A 124 -8.75 -20.27 1.39
C LEU A 124 -9.72 -21.41 1.78
N LYS A 125 -9.24 -22.63 1.96
CA LYS A 125 -10.07 -23.74 2.46
C LYS A 125 -10.68 -23.44 3.81
N ASN A 126 -9.89 -22.90 4.74
CA ASN A 126 -10.38 -22.52 6.06
C ASN A 126 -11.41 -21.38 5.98
N ASP A 127 -11.23 -20.44 5.05
CA ASP A 127 -12.23 -19.40 4.80
C ASP A 127 -13.54 -19.98 4.30
N ILE A 128 -13.52 -20.90 3.32
CA ILE A 128 -14.72 -21.56 2.80
C ILE A 128 -15.42 -22.39 3.88
N ARG A 129 -14.65 -23.17 4.66
CA ARG A 129 -15.19 -23.92 5.82
C ARG A 129 -15.89 -22.99 6.80
N ARG A 130 -15.31 -21.82 7.08
CA ARG A 130 -15.90 -20.83 7.97
C ARG A 130 -17.17 -20.20 7.39
N ILE A 131 -17.18 -19.87 6.09
CA ILE A 131 -18.37 -19.37 5.38
C ILE A 131 -19.51 -20.38 5.51
N ASN A 132 -19.24 -21.66 5.24
CA ASN A 132 -20.22 -22.73 5.32
C ASN A 132 -20.69 -22.98 6.76
N LYS A 133 -19.77 -23.06 7.73
CA LYS A 133 -20.09 -23.22 9.16
C LYS A 133 -21.02 -22.12 9.68
N ASN A 134 -20.85 -20.89 9.19
CA ASN A 134 -21.68 -19.75 9.59
C ASN A 134 -22.93 -19.55 8.71
N ARG A 135 -23.20 -20.47 7.78
CA ARG A 135 -24.35 -20.43 6.84
C ARG A 135 -24.47 -19.09 6.14
N LEU A 136 -23.35 -18.53 5.72
CA LEU A 136 -23.33 -17.26 4.99
C LEU A 136 -23.78 -17.50 3.54
N SER A 137 -24.69 -16.66 3.07
CA SER A 137 -25.18 -16.69 1.69
C SER A 137 -25.03 -15.33 1.01
N PHE A 138 -25.33 -15.29 -0.28
CA PHE A 138 -25.08 -14.16 -1.15
C PHE A 138 -26.34 -13.79 -1.93
N GLN A 139 -26.66 -12.50 -2.02
CA GLN A 139 -27.74 -11.97 -2.84
C GLN A 139 -27.22 -10.81 -3.69
N LEU A 140 -27.62 -10.80 -4.96
CA LEU A 140 -27.42 -9.68 -5.85
C LEU A 140 -28.66 -8.81 -5.92
N THR A 141 -28.46 -7.51 -6.11
CA THR A 141 -29.55 -6.54 -6.17
C THR A 141 -29.17 -5.28 -6.93
N HIS A 142 -30.17 -4.69 -7.58
CA HIS A 142 -30.14 -3.34 -8.14
C HIS A 142 -31.11 -2.39 -7.42
N GLU A 143 -31.67 -2.83 -6.29
CA GLU A 143 -32.64 -2.05 -5.55
C GLU A 143 -32.02 -0.82 -4.88
N SER A 144 -32.60 0.35 -5.18
CA SER A 144 -32.10 1.63 -4.72
C SER A 144 -32.07 1.74 -3.19
N PHE A 145 -33.10 1.25 -2.51
CA PHE A 145 -33.18 1.28 -1.04
C PHE A 145 -32.12 0.39 -0.38
N GLN A 146 -31.78 -0.75 -0.99
CA GLN A 146 -30.74 -1.66 -0.49
C GLN A 146 -29.35 -1.03 -0.63
N PHE A 147 -29.12 -0.28 -1.71
CA PHE A 147 -27.91 0.53 -1.84
C PHE A 147 -27.82 1.60 -0.73
N ASN A 148 -28.91 2.30 -0.42
CA ASN A 148 -28.89 3.33 0.62
C ASN A 148 -28.54 2.70 1.99
N ASN A 149 -29.18 1.58 2.32
CA ASN A 149 -28.85 0.81 3.52
C ASN A 149 -27.39 0.32 3.51
N PHE A 150 -26.90 -0.17 2.38
CA PHE A 150 -25.50 -0.56 2.23
C PHE A 150 -24.55 0.61 2.52
N TYR A 151 -24.80 1.79 1.95
CA TYR A 151 -23.91 2.92 2.17
C TYR A 151 -23.88 3.37 3.63
N TYR A 152 -25.06 3.63 4.22
CA TYR A 152 -25.17 4.25 5.54
C TYR A 152 -24.93 3.29 6.70
N ASN A 153 -25.34 2.02 6.58
CA ASN A 153 -25.31 1.07 7.70
C ASN A 153 -24.24 -0.04 7.54
N ILE A 154 -23.62 -0.17 6.37
CA ILE A 154 -22.68 -1.26 6.08
C ILE A 154 -21.30 -0.72 5.65
N TYR A 155 -21.23 0.15 4.65
CA TYR A 155 -19.97 0.65 4.11
C TYR A 155 -19.37 1.75 4.98
N LYS A 156 -20.06 2.87 5.16
CA LYS A 156 -19.51 4.05 5.84
C LYS A 156 -19.09 3.73 7.29
N PRO A 157 -19.93 3.11 8.15
CA PRO A 157 -19.54 2.80 9.53
C PRO A 157 -18.37 1.83 9.60
N TYR A 158 -18.29 0.87 8.67
CA TYR A 158 -17.17 -0.06 8.61
C TYR A 158 -15.86 0.65 8.29
N ILE A 159 -15.83 1.49 7.26
CA ILE A 159 -14.62 2.21 6.87
C ILE A 159 -14.18 3.17 7.97
N GLU A 160 -15.10 3.92 8.56
CA GLU A 160 -14.83 4.82 9.70
C GLU A 160 -14.22 4.07 10.88
N LYS A 161 -14.82 2.94 11.27
CA LYS A 161 -14.34 2.16 12.42
C LYS A 161 -13.00 1.48 12.17
N VAL A 162 -12.79 0.92 10.98
CA VAL A 162 -11.55 0.21 10.63
C VAL A 162 -10.38 1.17 10.41
N HIS A 163 -10.62 2.32 9.79
CA HIS A 163 -9.56 3.24 9.37
C HIS A 163 -9.42 4.49 10.25
N LYS A 164 -10.42 4.81 11.08
CA LYS A 164 -10.44 5.98 12.00
C LYS A 164 -10.05 7.26 11.27
N ASP A 165 -9.07 8.00 11.77
CA ASP A 165 -8.57 9.27 11.20
C ASP A 165 -7.90 9.12 9.81
N ASN A 166 -7.76 7.88 9.32
CA ASN A 166 -7.23 7.56 8.00
C ASN A 166 -8.32 7.05 7.04
N ALA A 167 -9.59 7.10 7.44
CA ALA A 167 -10.70 6.70 6.59
C ALA A 167 -10.77 7.59 5.35
N ILE A 168 -10.70 6.95 4.18
CA ILE A 168 -11.02 7.56 2.90
C ILE A 168 -12.38 6.99 2.52
N ILE A 169 -13.41 7.79 2.74
CA ILE A 169 -14.80 7.45 2.48
C ILE A 169 -15.15 8.06 1.14
N ASP A 170 -15.58 7.21 0.20
CA ASP A 170 -16.05 7.71 -1.09
C ASP A 170 -17.42 8.37 -0.92
N ASP A 171 -17.64 9.44 -1.69
CA ASP A 171 -18.89 10.20 -1.66
C ASP A 171 -20.10 9.34 -2.05
N TYR A 172 -21.22 9.57 -1.37
CA TYR A 172 -22.47 8.84 -1.58
C TYR A 172 -22.95 8.93 -3.02
N TYR A 173 -23.04 10.14 -3.57
CA TYR A 173 -23.56 10.37 -4.91
C TYR A 173 -22.64 9.77 -5.97
N TYR A 174 -21.32 9.85 -5.75
CA TYR A 174 -20.35 9.18 -6.60
C TYR A 174 -20.54 7.65 -6.61
N MET A 175 -20.66 7.02 -5.45
CA MET A 175 -20.93 5.57 -5.37
C MET A 175 -22.29 5.22 -5.97
N LYS A 176 -23.34 6.02 -5.71
CA LYS A 176 -24.69 5.81 -6.26
C LYS A 176 -24.69 5.89 -7.78
N LYS A 177 -24.00 6.86 -8.36
CA LYS A 177 -23.83 6.98 -9.81
C LYS A 177 -23.17 5.75 -10.42
N LYS A 178 -22.17 5.18 -9.75
CA LYS A 178 -21.54 3.93 -10.22
C LYS A 178 -22.49 2.73 -10.14
N PHE A 179 -23.24 2.62 -9.04
CA PHE A 179 -24.28 1.61 -8.86
C PHE A 179 -25.37 1.69 -9.94
N ASN A 180 -25.89 2.89 -10.23
CA ASN A 180 -26.91 3.07 -11.25
C ASN A 180 -26.43 2.77 -12.68
N ASN A 181 -25.12 2.80 -12.94
CA ASN A 181 -24.58 2.61 -14.28
C ASN A 181 -24.29 1.14 -14.59
N ASN A 182 -23.33 0.54 -13.88
CA ASN A 182 -22.78 -0.77 -14.26
C ASN A 182 -22.27 -1.60 -13.08
N TYR A 183 -22.55 -1.18 -11.85
CA TYR A 183 -22.24 -1.97 -10.67
C TYR A 183 -23.51 -2.60 -10.10
N ILE A 184 -23.40 -3.85 -9.67
CA ILE A 184 -24.41 -4.58 -8.93
C ILE A 184 -24.00 -4.57 -7.45
N LEU A 185 -24.98 -4.48 -6.56
CA LEU A 185 -24.73 -4.64 -5.13
C LEU A 185 -24.82 -6.12 -4.76
N ALA A 186 -23.77 -6.61 -4.11
CA ALA A 186 -23.60 -7.97 -3.65
C ALA A 186 -23.68 -7.97 -2.12
N LEU A 187 -24.75 -8.54 -1.56
CA LEU A 187 -25.02 -8.56 -0.13
C LEU A 187 -24.73 -9.94 0.46
N ILE A 188 -24.09 -9.97 1.63
CA ILE A 188 -23.88 -11.17 2.43
C ILE A 188 -25.01 -11.26 3.46
N LYS A 189 -25.72 -12.38 3.43
CA LYS A 189 -26.74 -12.71 4.41
C LYS A 189 -26.22 -13.72 5.42
N LYS A 190 -26.72 -13.59 6.65
CA LYS A 190 -26.78 -14.67 7.62
C LYS A 190 -28.21 -14.74 8.11
N GLU A 191 -28.83 -15.92 7.98
CA GLU A 191 -30.27 -16.09 8.18
C GLU A 191 -31.02 -15.05 7.31
N ASN A 192 -31.89 -14.22 7.90
CA ASN A 192 -32.66 -13.20 7.19
C ASN A 192 -32.06 -11.78 7.24
N THR A 193 -30.83 -11.63 7.76
CA THR A 193 -30.20 -10.32 7.94
C THR A 193 -29.03 -10.11 6.99
N PHE A 194 -28.99 -8.95 6.33
CA PHE A 194 -27.81 -8.48 5.59
C PHE A 194 -26.75 -7.98 6.57
N ILE A 195 -25.59 -8.64 6.59
CA ILE A 195 -24.50 -8.35 7.55
C ILE A 195 -23.23 -7.80 6.89
N GLY A 196 -23.23 -7.72 5.55
CA GLY A 196 -22.17 -7.09 4.79
C GLY A 196 -22.56 -6.96 3.32
N GLY A 197 -21.75 -6.25 2.55
CA GLY A 197 -21.83 -6.29 1.10
C GLY A 197 -20.64 -5.66 0.40
N ASN A 198 -20.68 -5.72 -0.93
CA ASN A 198 -19.75 -5.04 -1.81
C ASN A 198 -20.38 -4.68 -3.16
N LEU A 199 -19.82 -3.70 -3.85
CA LEU A 199 -20.18 -3.42 -5.24
C LEU A 199 -19.33 -4.29 -6.18
N ILE A 200 -19.95 -4.85 -7.22
CA ILE A 200 -19.25 -5.62 -8.26
C ILE A 200 -19.61 -5.11 -9.64
N SER A 201 -18.67 -5.19 -10.58
CA SER A 201 -18.95 -4.94 -12.00
C SER A 201 -18.19 -5.96 -12.86
N CYS A 202 -18.75 -6.31 -14.01
CA CYS A 202 -18.06 -7.07 -15.06
C CYS A 202 -18.13 -6.20 -16.33
N ASN A 203 -17.00 -5.72 -16.81
CA ASN A 203 -16.88 -4.96 -18.04
C ASN A 203 -16.11 -5.82 -19.06
N GLY A 204 -16.85 -6.45 -19.97
CA GLY A 204 -16.29 -7.46 -20.88
C GLY A 204 -15.61 -8.59 -20.10
N LYS A 205 -14.31 -8.77 -20.32
CA LYS A 205 -13.51 -9.84 -19.70
C LYS A 205 -12.89 -9.43 -18.35
N GLN A 206 -13.20 -8.25 -17.81
CA GLN A 206 -12.61 -7.72 -16.58
C GLN A 206 -13.67 -7.48 -15.50
N GLY A 207 -13.55 -8.23 -14.42
CA GLY A 207 -14.38 -8.10 -13.23
C GLY A 207 -13.73 -7.16 -12.22
N LYS A 208 -14.53 -6.56 -11.36
CA LYS A 208 -14.03 -5.74 -10.26
C LYS A 208 -14.88 -5.93 -9.02
N ILE A 209 -14.21 -6.15 -7.89
CA ILE A 209 -14.78 -6.09 -6.56
C ILE A 209 -14.40 -4.73 -5.97
N TRP A 210 -15.40 -3.95 -5.58
CA TRP A 210 -15.24 -2.57 -5.16
C TRP A 210 -16.07 -2.30 -3.90
N HIS A 211 -15.59 -1.40 -3.03
CA HIS A 211 -16.19 -1.04 -1.74
C HIS A 211 -16.78 -2.19 -0.94
N ILE A 212 -16.03 -2.70 0.02
CA ILE A 212 -16.54 -3.68 0.98
C ILE A 212 -17.05 -2.96 2.22
N GLY A 213 -18.09 -3.52 2.86
CA GLY A 213 -18.61 -3.01 4.12
C GLY A 213 -19.17 -4.12 5.00
N VAL A 214 -19.10 -3.95 6.31
CA VAL A 214 -19.66 -4.89 7.30
C VAL A 214 -20.62 -4.10 8.18
N LYS A 215 -21.83 -4.63 8.39
CA LYS A 215 -22.89 -3.94 9.12
C LYS A 215 -22.37 -3.40 10.46
N ASP A 216 -22.57 -2.10 10.67
CA ASP A 216 -22.17 -1.32 11.87
C ASP A 216 -20.67 -1.42 12.22
N GLY A 217 -19.83 -1.80 11.26
CA GLY A 217 -18.43 -2.13 11.48
C GLY A 217 -18.24 -3.25 12.53
N ASN A 218 -19.17 -4.20 12.61
CA ASN A 218 -19.13 -5.25 13.62
C ASN A 218 -17.99 -6.26 13.34
N ILE A 219 -17.00 -6.30 14.23
CA ILE A 219 -15.81 -7.15 14.10
C ILE A 219 -16.16 -8.64 14.22
N ASP A 220 -17.25 -9.00 14.89
CA ASP A 220 -17.65 -10.39 15.03
C ASP A 220 -18.21 -10.96 13.73
N TYR A 221 -18.85 -10.13 12.90
CA TYR A 221 -19.16 -10.51 11.52
C TYR A 221 -17.90 -10.72 10.68
N VAL A 222 -16.86 -9.90 10.87
CA VAL A 222 -15.54 -10.14 10.23
C VAL A 222 -14.97 -11.48 10.68
N LYS A 223 -14.97 -11.78 11.98
CA LYS A 223 -14.50 -13.06 12.55
C LYS A 223 -15.28 -14.25 12.01
N LYS A 224 -16.59 -14.11 11.76
CA LYS A 224 -17.49 -15.11 11.14
C LYS A 224 -17.24 -15.33 9.64
N GLY A 225 -16.39 -14.53 8.99
CA GLY A 225 -15.98 -14.75 7.61
C GLY A 225 -16.69 -13.88 6.57
N VAL A 226 -17.38 -12.80 6.97
CA VAL A 226 -18.18 -11.97 6.04
C VAL A 226 -17.33 -11.35 4.93
N VAL A 227 -16.14 -10.83 5.25
CA VAL A 227 -15.24 -10.27 4.23
C VAL A 227 -14.78 -11.36 3.27
N GLN A 228 -14.46 -12.54 3.78
CA GLN A 228 -14.08 -13.70 2.98
C GLN A 228 -15.22 -14.13 2.05
N ALA A 229 -16.45 -14.11 2.54
CA ALA A 229 -17.66 -14.42 1.77
C ALA A 229 -17.84 -13.46 0.59
N MET A 230 -17.66 -12.15 0.79
CA MET A 230 -17.70 -11.15 -0.29
C MET A 230 -16.75 -11.51 -1.42
N PHE A 231 -15.48 -11.76 -1.08
CA PHE A 231 -14.47 -12.11 -2.09
C PHE A 231 -14.78 -13.45 -2.76
N TYR A 232 -15.21 -14.45 -1.99
CA TYR A 232 -15.56 -15.77 -2.51
C TYR A 232 -16.73 -15.73 -3.49
N PHE A 233 -17.90 -15.29 -3.03
CA PHE A 233 -19.10 -15.29 -3.86
C PHE A 233 -18.99 -14.34 -5.05
N SER A 234 -18.44 -13.14 -4.85
CA SER A 234 -18.23 -12.20 -5.96
C SER A 234 -17.26 -12.77 -7.00
N SER A 235 -16.22 -13.50 -6.59
CA SER A 235 -15.25 -14.06 -7.54
C SER A 235 -15.83 -15.22 -8.34
N ILE A 236 -16.64 -16.07 -7.72
CA ILE A 236 -17.39 -17.13 -8.42
C ILE A 236 -18.36 -16.51 -9.41
N TRP A 237 -19.20 -15.59 -8.95
CA TRP A 237 -20.19 -14.96 -9.82
C TRP A 237 -19.56 -14.24 -11.02
N LEU A 238 -18.47 -13.49 -10.81
CA LEU A 238 -17.75 -12.82 -11.89
C LEU A 238 -17.16 -13.84 -12.88
N LYS A 239 -16.57 -14.94 -12.40
CA LYS A 239 -16.08 -16.02 -13.26
C LYS A 239 -17.22 -16.59 -14.12
N ASP A 240 -18.35 -16.89 -13.50
CA ASP A 240 -19.51 -17.51 -14.19
C ASP A 240 -20.14 -16.55 -15.21
N ARG A 241 -19.97 -15.23 -15.02
CA ARG A 241 -20.30 -14.19 -16.01
C ARG A 241 -19.26 -14.03 -17.13
N GLY A 242 -18.27 -14.92 -17.22
CA GLY A 242 -17.27 -14.93 -18.29
C GLY A 242 -16.11 -13.93 -18.12
N CYS A 243 -16.01 -13.26 -16.97
CA CYS A 243 -14.86 -12.42 -16.68
C CYS A 243 -13.58 -13.30 -16.58
N LYS A 244 -12.51 -12.93 -17.31
CA LYS A 244 -11.21 -13.64 -17.34
C LYS A 244 -10.25 -13.18 -16.25
N SER A 245 -10.43 -11.97 -15.77
CA SER A 245 -9.65 -11.40 -14.67
C SER A 245 -10.54 -10.65 -13.70
N ILE A 246 -10.16 -10.57 -12.44
CA ILE A 246 -10.89 -9.83 -11.41
C ILE A 246 -9.92 -8.91 -10.68
N ASN A 247 -10.23 -7.62 -10.68
CA ASN A 247 -9.57 -6.64 -9.84
C ASN A 247 -10.16 -6.69 -8.42
N LEU A 248 -9.34 -7.08 -7.44
CA LEU A 248 -9.71 -7.21 -6.03
C LEU A 248 -9.66 -5.87 -5.28
N GLY A 249 -9.46 -4.75 -5.99
CA GLY A 249 -9.34 -3.41 -5.45
C GLY A 249 -7.91 -3.00 -5.11
N LEU A 250 -7.77 -1.81 -4.54
CA LEU A 250 -6.48 -1.20 -4.20
C LEU A 250 -5.98 -1.64 -2.82
N CYS A 251 -4.67 -1.49 -2.61
CA CYS A 251 -3.95 -1.73 -1.37
C CYS A 251 -2.85 -0.69 -1.18
N ARG A 252 -2.45 -0.44 0.07
CA ARG A 252 -1.23 0.31 0.32
C ARG A 252 -0.02 -0.48 -0.18
N PRO A 253 1.05 0.21 -0.62
CA PRO A 253 2.23 -0.41 -1.24
C PRO A 253 3.14 -1.10 -0.22
N PHE A 254 2.79 -1.16 1.07
CA PHE A 254 3.59 -1.83 2.08
C PHE A 254 3.32 -3.33 2.06
N LEU A 255 4.37 -4.14 1.95
CA LEU A 255 4.25 -5.59 1.80
C LEU A 255 3.72 -6.30 3.06
N ASN A 256 3.77 -5.60 4.20
CA ASN A 256 3.14 -6.00 5.47
C ASN A 256 1.71 -5.46 5.63
N ASP A 257 1.17 -4.68 4.70
CA ASP A 257 -0.19 -4.14 4.78
C ASP A 257 -1.24 -5.25 4.87
N GLY A 258 -2.09 -5.20 5.90
CA GLY A 258 -3.06 -6.26 6.19
C GLY A 258 -4.01 -6.55 5.04
N VAL A 259 -4.42 -5.54 4.25
CA VAL A 259 -5.30 -5.73 3.09
C VAL A 259 -4.55 -6.43 1.96
N LEU A 260 -3.31 -6.02 1.69
CA LEU A 260 -2.45 -6.68 0.70
C LEU A 260 -2.14 -8.13 1.10
N ARG A 261 -1.82 -8.37 2.38
CA ARG A 261 -1.62 -9.71 2.96
C ARG A 261 -2.85 -10.59 2.83
N PHE A 262 -4.03 -10.04 3.16
CA PHE A 262 -5.30 -10.75 3.04
C PHE A 262 -5.54 -11.20 1.60
N LYS A 263 -5.25 -10.33 0.62
CA LYS A 263 -5.43 -10.63 -0.80
C LYS A 263 -4.40 -11.62 -1.33
N LYS A 264 -3.20 -11.70 -0.73
CA LYS A 264 -2.13 -12.61 -1.17
C LYS A 264 -2.56 -14.06 -1.29
N LYS A 265 -3.46 -14.57 -0.43
CA LYS A 265 -3.96 -15.95 -0.50
C LYS A 265 -4.66 -16.27 -1.83
N TRP A 266 -5.19 -15.25 -2.51
CA TRP A 266 -5.76 -15.37 -3.84
C TRP A 266 -4.70 -15.39 -4.95
N SER A 267 -3.42 -15.33 -4.62
CA SER A 267 -2.28 -15.25 -5.54
C SER A 267 -2.44 -14.20 -6.65
N PRO A 268 -2.74 -12.92 -6.28
CA PRO A 268 -2.92 -11.87 -7.26
C PRO A 268 -1.60 -11.49 -7.91
N ALA A 269 -1.70 -11.02 -9.16
CA ALA A 269 -0.70 -10.14 -9.74
C ALA A 269 -0.91 -8.72 -9.21
N ILE A 270 0.17 -8.04 -8.85
CA ILE A 270 0.17 -6.62 -8.50
C ILE A 270 0.39 -5.81 -9.76
N SER A 271 -0.33 -4.70 -9.89
CA SER A 271 -0.19 -3.72 -10.94
C SER A 271 -0.36 -2.31 -10.38
N TYR A 272 0.04 -1.29 -11.13
CA TYR A 272 -0.17 0.11 -10.79
C TYR A 272 -0.50 0.90 -12.06
N LYS A 273 -1.23 2.02 -11.93
CA LYS A 273 -1.58 2.86 -13.08
C LYS A 273 -0.83 4.20 -13.00
N LYS A 274 0.30 4.27 -13.72
CA LYS A 274 1.27 5.39 -13.75
C LYS A 274 0.67 6.81 -13.70
N TRP A 275 -0.35 7.08 -14.51
CA TRP A 275 -0.73 8.46 -14.85
C TRP A 275 -1.81 9.08 -13.95
N LEU A 276 -2.44 8.30 -13.08
CA LEU A 276 -3.58 8.77 -12.28
C LEU A 276 -3.32 8.70 -10.77
N GLU A 277 -2.19 8.15 -10.36
CA GLU A 277 -1.94 7.85 -8.96
C GLU A 277 -0.88 8.79 -8.39
N LYS A 278 -1.15 9.28 -7.19
CA LYS A 278 -0.13 9.92 -6.37
C LYS A 278 0.95 8.91 -6.04
N ILE A 279 2.15 9.39 -5.80
CA ILE A 279 3.28 8.62 -5.31
C ILE A 279 3.79 9.25 -4.01
N PHE A 280 4.61 8.50 -3.28
CA PHE A 280 5.46 8.99 -2.21
C PHE A 280 6.90 8.86 -2.67
N LEU A 281 7.65 9.95 -2.63
CA LEU A 281 9.10 9.92 -2.78
C LEU A 281 9.73 9.84 -1.40
N PHE A 282 10.52 8.81 -1.16
CA PHE A 282 11.33 8.68 0.05
C PHE A 282 12.75 9.10 -0.25
N LYS A 283 13.25 10.05 0.55
CA LYS A 283 14.65 10.44 0.57
C LYS A 283 15.23 10.18 1.95
N PHE A 284 16.30 9.41 1.99
CA PHE A 284 16.99 9.11 3.24
C PHE A 284 18.07 10.17 3.48
N ILE A 285 18.02 10.78 4.66
CA ILE A 285 18.88 11.91 5.04
C ILE A 285 19.92 11.50 6.08
N ASP A 286 19.56 10.59 6.98
CA ASP A 286 20.51 10.09 7.98
C ASP A 286 20.18 8.64 8.34
N ASN A 287 21.21 7.84 8.59
CA ASN A 287 21.10 6.43 8.91
C ASN A 287 20.94 6.21 10.42
N THR A 288 19.85 6.73 10.98
CA THR A 288 19.56 6.59 12.41
C THR A 288 18.97 5.22 12.76
N PRO A 289 19.15 4.72 14.00
CA PRO A 289 18.51 3.48 14.46
C PRO A 289 16.99 3.48 14.27
N GLY A 290 16.32 4.61 14.50
CA GLY A 290 14.89 4.77 14.25
C GLY A 290 14.51 4.56 12.78
N LEU A 291 15.28 5.11 11.84
CA LEU A 291 15.03 4.90 10.41
C LEU A 291 15.27 3.44 9.99
N GLN A 292 16.36 2.82 10.47
CA GLN A 292 16.66 1.42 10.16
C GLN A 292 15.51 0.50 10.61
N ASN A 293 15.04 0.68 11.85
CA ASN A 293 13.93 -0.08 12.39
C ASN A 293 12.64 0.15 11.60
N PHE A 294 12.32 1.40 11.24
CA PHE A 294 11.18 1.68 10.37
C PHE A 294 11.26 0.91 9.05
N LEU A 295 12.41 0.91 8.38
CA LEU A 295 12.60 0.26 7.08
C LEU A 295 12.54 -1.27 7.17
N ILE A 296 13.15 -1.88 8.21
CA ILE A 296 13.08 -3.32 8.49
C ILE A 296 11.63 -3.76 8.70
N ASN A 297 10.86 -2.95 9.42
CA ASN A 297 9.51 -3.28 9.84
C ASN A 297 8.44 -2.99 8.79
N ASN A 298 8.74 -2.14 7.82
CA ASN A 298 7.81 -1.65 6.82
C ASN A 298 8.36 -1.85 5.39
N PRO A 299 8.65 -3.09 4.95
CA PRO A 299 9.05 -3.36 3.57
C PRO A 299 7.96 -2.93 2.61
N PHE A 300 8.33 -2.37 1.46
CA PHE A 300 7.40 -1.69 0.57
C PHE A 300 7.67 -1.97 -0.91
N ILE A 301 6.68 -1.68 -1.74
CA ILE A 301 6.75 -1.75 -3.19
C ILE A 301 7.14 -0.37 -3.70
N PHE A 302 8.09 -0.31 -4.61
CA PHE A 302 8.53 0.91 -5.26
C PHE A 302 8.68 0.69 -6.78
N ILE A 303 8.80 1.79 -7.51
CA ILE A 303 8.95 1.82 -8.95
C ILE A 303 10.43 1.96 -9.28
N LYS A 304 10.97 0.99 -10.01
CA LYS A 304 12.33 1.02 -10.57
C LYS A 304 12.27 0.60 -12.03
N ASN A 305 12.86 1.39 -12.92
CA ASN A 305 12.85 1.15 -14.37
C ASN A 305 11.43 0.83 -14.88
N ASN A 306 10.47 1.68 -14.53
CA ASN A 306 9.06 1.55 -14.91
C ASN A 306 8.34 0.26 -14.44
N SER A 307 8.93 -0.50 -13.52
CA SER A 307 8.42 -1.76 -13.01
C SER A 307 8.25 -1.73 -11.48
N LEU A 308 7.24 -2.46 -10.98
CA LEU A 308 7.06 -2.62 -9.54
C LEU A 308 8.10 -3.58 -8.97
N THR A 309 8.71 -3.18 -7.86
CA THR A 309 9.81 -3.89 -7.21
C THR A 309 9.58 -3.86 -5.70
N GLY A 310 9.89 -4.94 -4.99
CA GLY A 310 9.84 -4.93 -3.52
C GLY A 310 11.17 -4.50 -2.91
N ALA A 311 11.16 -3.64 -1.90
CA ALA A 311 12.29 -3.32 -1.04
C ALA A 311 12.08 -4.00 0.32
N ILE A 312 13.07 -4.78 0.74
CA ILE A 312 13.08 -5.51 2.01
C ILE A 312 14.39 -5.18 2.70
N PHE A 313 14.33 -4.74 3.94
CA PHE A 313 15.49 -4.36 4.72
C PHE A 313 15.78 -5.41 5.79
N ILE A 314 17.05 -5.71 5.97
CA ILE A 314 17.54 -6.82 6.78
C ILE A 314 18.50 -6.24 7.80
N ALA A 315 18.22 -6.50 9.08
CA ALA A 315 19.01 -6.02 10.20
C ALA A 315 20.45 -6.53 10.12
N ASN A 316 21.37 -5.78 10.72
CA ASN A 316 22.76 -6.22 10.88
C ASN A 316 22.81 -7.57 11.63
N GLY A 317 23.74 -8.44 11.24
CA GLY A 317 23.97 -9.74 11.87
C GLY A 317 22.93 -10.81 11.56
N SER A 318 21.86 -10.48 10.82
CA SER A 318 20.87 -11.48 10.42
C SER A 318 21.44 -12.42 9.35
N ALA A 319 21.61 -13.70 9.70
CA ALA A 319 22.10 -14.70 8.77
C ALA A 319 21.10 -14.97 7.62
N LEU A 320 21.54 -14.79 6.39
CA LEU A 320 20.76 -15.05 5.19
C LEU A 320 20.93 -16.50 4.71
N SER A 321 20.37 -17.45 5.46
CA SER A 321 20.36 -18.85 5.02
C SER A 321 19.40 -19.06 3.85
N LYS A 322 19.59 -20.14 3.06
CA LYS A 322 18.65 -20.57 2.00
C LYS A 322 17.21 -20.69 2.51
N GLN A 323 17.03 -21.20 3.73
CA GLN A 323 15.69 -21.32 4.35
C GLN A 323 15.07 -19.94 4.62
N ASN A 324 15.87 -18.98 5.10
CA ASN A 324 15.41 -17.60 5.32
C ASN A 324 15.05 -16.91 4.00
N LEU A 325 15.82 -17.12 2.93
CA LEU A 325 15.48 -16.59 1.59
C LEU A 325 14.18 -17.17 1.05
N ASN A 326 13.96 -18.48 1.20
CA ASN A 326 12.70 -19.12 0.84
C ASN A 326 11.51 -18.53 1.62
N ARG A 327 11.69 -18.27 2.92
CA ARG A 327 10.67 -17.61 3.75
C ARG A 327 10.40 -16.18 3.28
N ILE A 328 11.44 -15.38 3.06
CA ILE A 328 11.36 -14.00 2.57
C ILE A 328 10.63 -13.99 1.22
N TYR A 329 11.04 -14.81 0.25
CA TYR A 329 10.40 -14.88 -1.05
C TYR A 329 8.93 -15.27 -0.95
N LYS A 330 8.62 -16.38 -0.28
CA LYS A 330 7.25 -16.85 -0.08
C LYS A 330 6.39 -15.80 0.63
N PHE A 331 6.98 -15.05 1.56
CA PHE A 331 6.26 -14.02 2.30
C PHE A 331 6.12 -12.72 1.50
N TYR A 332 7.15 -12.19 0.87
CA TYR A 332 7.16 -10.84 0.30
C TYR A 332 6.98 -10.78 -1.22
N TYR A 333 7.30 -11.83 -1.96
CA TYR A 333 7.13 -11.81 -3.42
C TYR A 333 5.65 -11.88 -3.81
N PHE A 334 5.27 -11.08 -4.80
CA PHE A 334 3.97 -11.14 -5.46
C PHE A 334 4.19 -11.26 -6.97
N ASN A 335 3.27 -11.94 -7.65
CA ASN A 335 3.23 -11.89 -9.11
C ASN A 335 3.07 -10.44 -9.56
N GLY A 336 3.69 -10.06 -10.67
CA GLY A 336 3.71 -8.66 -11.13
C GLY A 336 4.81 -7.79 -10.51
N LEU A 337 5.50 -8.25 -9.45
CA LEU A 337 6.79 -7.66 -9.08
C LEU A 337 7.88 -8.17 -10.03
N ALA A 338 8.72 -7.26 -10.50
CA ALA A 338 9.89 -7.60 -11.29
C ALA A 338 10.93 -8.33 -10.42
N LYS A 339 11.23 -7.79 -9.24
CA LYS A 339 12.29 -8.29 -8.34
C LYS A 339 12.04 -7.88 -6.89
N LEU A 340 12.65 -8.60 -5.94
CA LEU A 340 12.85 -8.16 -4.57
C LEU A 340 14.28 -7.69 -4.38
N TYR A 341 14.45 -6.50 -3.84
CA TYR A 341 15.72 -5.94 -3.42
C TYR A 341 15.86 -6.11 -1.92
N LEU A 342 16.90 -6.83 -1.51
CA LEU A 342 17.21 -7.15 -0.13
C LEU A 342 18.38 -6.24 0.28
N TYR A 343 18.05 -5.20 1.04
CA TYR A 343 18.99 -4.22 1.55
C TYR A 343 19.47 -4.66 2.93
N GLN A 344 20.77 -4.90 3.08
CA GLN A 344 21.35 -5.33 4.35
C GLN A 344 22.09 -4.18 5.03
N PHE A 345 21.77 -3.93 6.31
CA PHE A 345 22.52 -3.00 7.15
C PHE A 345 23.83 -3.67 7.62
N GLN A 346 24.80 -3.81 6.71
CA GLN A 346 26.16 -4.33 6.99
C GLN A 346 27.20 -3.54 6.20
N ARG A 347 28.41 -3.40 6.76
CA ARG A 347 29.56 -2.83 6.06
C ARG A 347 30.10 -3.78 4.98
N ASP A 348 30.14 -5.07 5.29
CA ASP A 348 30.61 -6.10 4.38
C ASP A 348 29.47 -7.07 4.06
N ILE A 349 28.85 -6.91 2.89
CA ILE A 349 28.01 -7.98 2.34
C ILE A 349 28.94 -9.15 2.10
N ASN A 350 28.78 -10.22 2.88
CA ASN A 350 29.50 -11.47 2.66
C ASN A 350 29.30 -11.89 1.19
N LYS A 351 30.34 -11.70 0.35
CA LYS A 351 30.33 -12.00 -1.09
C LYS A 351 30.10 -13.49 -1.39
N GLN A 352 30.08 -14.34 -0.36
CA GLN A 352 29.89 -15.79 -0.44
C GLN A 352 28.42 -16.23 -0.33
N LEU A 353 27.45 -15.31 -0.32
CA LEU A 353 26.03 -15.66 -0.33
C LEU A 353 25.64 -16.26 -1.69
N ILE A 354 25.69 -17.59 -1.78
CA ILE A 354 25.22 -18.32 -2.95
C ILE A 354 23.70 -18.19 -3.03
N ILE A 355 23.24 -17.33 -3.94
CA ILE A 355 21.83 -17.23 -4.30
C ILE A 355 21.47 -18.51 -5.05
N PRO A 356 20.51 -19.32 -4.58
CA PRO A 356 20.04 -20.44 -5.38
C PRO A 356 19.58 -19.97 -6.77
N ASP A 357 19.94 -20.70 -7.82
CA ASP A 357 19.73 -20.28 -9.22
C ASP A 357 18.27 -19.87 -9.51
N TYR A 358 17.31 -20.56 -8.90
CA TYR A 358 15.88 -20.28 -9.03
C TYR A 358 15.44 -18.90 -8.48
N PHE A 359 16.33 -18.17 -7.80
CA PHE A 359 16.11 -16.81 -7.32
C PHE A 359 16.87 -15.73 -8.08
N PHE A 360 17.79 -16.07 -8.98
CA PHE A 360 18.69 -15.10 -9.62
C PHE A 360 17.93 -13.94 -10.30
N ASP A 361 16.82 -14.26 -10.97
CA ASP A 361 15.99 -13.26 -11.63
C ASP A 361 14.96 -12.58 -10.71
N LYS A 362 14.80 -13.07 -9.48
CA LYS A 362 13.73 -12.68 -8.55
C LYS A 362 14.21 -11.93 -7.33
N ILE A 363 15.47 -12.06 -6.96
CA ILE A 363 16.08 -11.45 -5.78
C ILE A 363 17.38 -10.75 -6.19
N LYS A 364 17.64 -9.57 -5.63
CA LYS A 364 18.93 -8.87 -5.72
C LYS A 364 19.33 -8.37 -4.34
N PHE A 365 20.57 -8.61 -3.95
CA PHE A 365 21.15 -8.03 -2.74
C PHE A 365 21.71 -6.64 -3.03
N CYS A 366 21.57 -5.75 -2.07
CA CYS A 366 22.07 -4.38 -2.14
C CYS A 366 22.62 -3.98 -0.76
N SER A 367 23.65 -3.13 -0.77
CA SER A 367 24.12 -2.50 0.46
C SER A 367 23.19 -1.34 0.80
N THR A 368 22.91 -1.14 2.09
CA THR A 368 22.25 0.09 2.52
C THR A 368 23.17 1.29 2.41
N GLU A 369 24.50 1.10 2.42
CA GLU A 369 25.46 2.20 2.29
C GLU A 369 25.23 3.00 1.01
N ASP A 370 24.92 2.30 -0.10
CA ASP A 370 24.62 2.94 -1.38
C ASP A 370 23.48 3.95 -1.27
N LEU A 371 22.53 3.72 -0.36
CA LEU A 371 21.38 4.61 -0.15
C LEU A 371 21.78 5.93 0.53
N PHE A 372 22.83 5.91 1.37
CA PHE A 372 23.27 7.05 2.19
C PHE A 372 24.53 7.78 1.65
N LYS A 373 25.25 7.21 0.67
CA LYS A 373 26.51 7.76 0.12
C LYS A 373 26.44 9.21 -0.39
N ASN A 374 25.32 9.63 -0.95
CA ASN A 374 25.17 10.97 -1.56
C ASN A 374 25.14 12.14 -0.56
N ILE A 375 25.14 11.84 0.74
CA ILE A 375 25.03 12.82 1.82
C ILE A 375 26.43 13.32 2.21
N GLN A 376 27.40 12.40 2.31
CA GLN A 376 28.79 12.71 2.64
C GLN A 376 29.46 13.60 1.58
N ILE A 377 29.23 13.33 0.28
CA ILE A 377 29.84 14.10 -0.82
C ILE A 377 29.35 15.56 -0.82
N GLN A 378 28.09 15.83 -0.47
CA GLN A 378 27.58 17.21 -0.42
C GLN A 378 28.09 17.99 0.80
N GLU A 379 28.39 17.31 1.90
CA GLU A 379 29.04 17.93 3.08
C GLU A 379 30.52 18.22 2.82
N GLU A 380 31.25 17.31 2.15
CA GLU A 380 32.64 17.54 1.74
C GLU A 380 32.77 18.69 0.74
N ILE A 381 31.89 18.76 -0.27
CA ILE A 381 31.87 19.88 -1.22
C ILE A 381 31.51 21.22 -0.55
N LYS A 382 30.66 21.21 0.49
CA LYS A 382 30.38 22.43 1.28
C LYS A 382 31.57 22.86 2.13
N LYS A 383 32.29 21.92 2.74
CA LYS A 383 33.52 22.21 3.48
C LYS A 383 34.57 22.83 2.55
N LEU A 384 34.73 22.30 1.35
CA LEU A 384 35.67 22.81 0.33
C LEU A 384 35.30 24.18 -0.27
N LYS A 385 34.04 24.65 -0.11
CA LYS A 385 33.59 25.98 -0.57
C LYS A 385 33.64 27.06 0.50
N ASN A 386 33.93 26.67 1.74
CA ASN A 386 34.10 27.58 2.89
C ASN A 386 35.60 27.78 3.26
N PHE A 387 36.50 27.16 2.50
CA PHE A 387 37.90 27.56 2.35
C PHE A 387 38.02 28.33 1.04
#